data_AF-A0A498DNC6-F1
#
_entry.id   AF-A0A498DNC6-F1
#
_cell.length_a   1.000
_cell.length_b   1.000
_cell.length_c   1.000
_cell.angle_alpha   90.00
_cell.angle_beta   90.00
_cell.angle_gamma   90.00
#
_symmetry.space_group_name_H-M   'P 1'
#
loop_
_entity.id
_entity.type
_entity.pdbx_description
1 polymer ?
#
loop_
_entity_poly.entity_id
_entity_poly.type
_entity_poly.pdbx_seq_one_letter_code
_entity_poly.pdbx_strand_id
1 'polypeptide(L)'
;MIIITVIPLLALIGISFNLAFSTTMSQPDWALALLLASLLAHRNNWLWVLPCALIHDLILYWSFGTMALVLAIIPLAMIYLDHHLGAGLPQRIVLMLAAIAVLPALGWDIQASLLTLCLCVPVWHLLTRQYAQQAA
;
A
#
# COMPACT_ATOMS: atom_id res chain seq x y z
N MET A 1 -9.33 1.10 -16.13
CA MET A 1 -8.30 0.32 -16.85
C MET A 1 -6.90 0.91 -16.67
N ILE A 2 -6.70 2.22 -16.91
CA ILE A 2 -5.39 2.89 -16.78
C ILE A 2 -4.77 2.76 -15.38
N ILE A 3 -5.55 2.92 -14.30
CA ILE A 3 -5.01 2.83 -12.93
C ILE A 3 -4.48 1.43 -12.61
N ILE A 4 -5.16 0.38 -13.09
CA ILE A 4 -4.80 -1.03 -12.85
C ILE A 4 -3.48 -1.39 -13.55
N THR A 5 -3.12 -0.71 -14.64
CA THR A 5 -1.83 -0.95 -15.32
C THR A 5 -0.72 -0.02 -14.83
N VAL A 6 -1.05 1.24 -14.51
CA VAL A 6 -0.07 2.25 -14.10
C VAL A 6 0.45 1.99 -12.69
N ILE A 7 -0.39 1.63 -11.73
CA ILE A 7 0.08 1.43 -10.34
C ILE A 7 1.08 0.27 -10.23
N PRO A 8 0.84 -0.91 -10.80
CA PRO A 8 1.84 -1.98 -10.80
C PRO A 8 3.15 -1.58 -11.46
N LEU A 9 3.10 -0.83 -12.57
CA LEU A 9 4.31 -0.33 -13.23
C LEU A 9 5.09 0.63 -12.33
N LEU A 10 4.40 1.57 -11.68
CA LEU A 10 5.00 2.49 -10.72
C LEU A 10 5.54 1.75 -9.49
N ALA A 11 4.86 0.70 -9.02
CA ALA A 11 5.33 -0.13 -7.93
C ALA A 11 6.62 -0.89 -8.31
N LEU A 12 6.72 -1.44 -9.52
CA LEU A 12 7.95 -2.07 -10.03
C LEU A 12 9.11 -1.08 -10.14
N ILE A 13 8.82 0.16 -10.60
CA ILE A 13 9.80 1.25 -10.59
C ILE A 13 10.21 1.57 -9.15
N GLY A 14 9.25 1.63 -8.22
CA GLY A 14 9.50 1.82 -6.79
C GLY A 14 10.44 0.76 -6.22
N ILE A 15 10.17 -0.53 -6.47
CA ILE A 15 11.05 -1.64 -6.09
C ILE A 15 12.47 -1.41 -6.64
N SER A 16 12.58 -1.00 -7.91
CA SER A 16 13.88 -0.73 -8.55
C SER A 16 14.64 0.41 -7.84
N PHE A 17 13.94 1.48 -7.45
CA PHE A 17 14.52 2.58 -6.67
C PHE A 17 14.96 2.11 -5.27
N ASN A 18 14.10 1.40 -4.56
CA ASN A 18 14.40 0.86 -3.23
C ASN A 18 15.66 -0.02 -3.27
N LEU A 19 15.82 -0.87 -4.30
CA LEU A 19 17.03 -1.68 -4.48
C LEU A 19 18.26 -0.83 -4.81
N ALA A 20 18.15 0.06 -5.80
CA ALA A 20 19.27 0.85 -6.31
C ALA A 20 19.92 1.76 -5.26
N PHE A 21 19.15 2.22 -4.29
CA PHE A 21 19.59 3.19 -3.31
C PHE A 21 19.56 2.69 -1.85
N SER A 22 19.29 1.39 -1.65
CA SER A 22 19.15 0.72 -0.34
C SER A 22 20.27 1.03 0.66
N THR A 23 21.50 1.28 0.19
CA THR A 23 22.67 1.54 1.05
C THR A 23 23.09 3.02 1.13
N THR A 24 22.38 3.92 0.44
CA THR A 24 22.86 5.30 0.22
C THR A 24 22.05 6.37 0.95
N MET A 25 20.76 6.14 1.17
CA MET A 25 19.87 7.08 1.86
C MET A 25 18.68 6.32 2.46
N SER A 26 18.09 6.87 3.52
CA SER A 26 16.80 6.40 4.01
C SER A 26 15.72 6.79 2.99
N GLN A 27 14.91 5.82 2.57
CA GLN A 27 13.88 5.99 1.54
C GLN A 27 12.55 5.44 2.04
N PRO A 28 11.41 5.98 1.58
CA PRO A 28 10.15 5.29 1.75
C PRO A 28 10.16 3.96 0.98
N ASP A 29 9.32 3.03 1.40
CA ASP A 29 8.90 1.94 0.54
C ASP A 29 7.90 2.48 -0.50
N TRP A 30 8.43 2.86 -1.67
CA TRP A 30 7.63 3.44 -2.75
C TRP A 30 6.57 2.46 -3.24
N ALA A 31 6.96 1.20 -3.37
CA ALA A 31 6.10 0.16 -3.88
C ALA A 31 4.97 -0.15 -2.90
N LEU A 32 5.29 -0.34 -1.62
CA LEU A 32 4.30 -0.57 -0.58
C LEU A 32 3.35 0.62 -0.42
N ALA A 33 3.87 1.86 -0.44
CA ALA A 33 3.02 3.05 -0.34
C ALA A 33 1.98 3.10 -1.47
N LEU A 34 2.40 2.83 -2.72
CA LEU A 34 1.51 2.80 -3.89
C LEU A 34 0.49 1.66 -3.80
N LEU A 35 0.93 0.45 -3.44
CA LEU A 35 0.07 -0.73 -3.33
C LEU A 35 -0.97 -0.56 -2.21
N LEU A 36 -0.53 -0.15 -1.02
CA LEU A 36 -1.42 0.13 0.12
C LEU A 36 -2.41 1.25 -0.20
N ALA A 37 -1.94 2.35 -0.78
CA ALA A 37 -2.81 3.46 -1.16
C ALA A 37 -3.87 3.02 -2.17
N SER A 38 -3.49 2.21 -3.16
CA SER A 38 -4.42 1.70 -4.16
C SER A 38 -5.48 0.76 -3.57
N LEU A 39 -5.09 -0.07 -2.61
CA LEU A 39 -5.98 -0.99 -1.90
C LEU A 39 -7.02 -0.24 -1.07
N LEU A 40 -6.58 0.77 -0.34
CA LEU A 40 -7.45 1.62 0.48
C LEU A 40 -8.35 2.54 -0.36
N ALA A 41 -7.90 2.93 -1.56
CA ALA A 41 -8.66 3.79 -2.46
C ALA A 41 -9.86 3.05 -3.08
N HIS A 42 -9.71 1.77 -3.43
CA HIS A 42 -10.83 0.99 -3.96
C HIS A 42 -10.75 -0.47 -3.53
N ARG A 43 -11.82 -0.93 -2.84
CA ARG A 43 -11.95 -2.30 -2.31
C ARG A 43 -11.64 -3.43 -3.30
N ASN A 44 -11.95 -3.28 -4.59
CA ASN A 44 -11.77 -4.34 -5.59
C ASN A 44 -10.33 -4.48 -6.09
N ASN A 45 -9.44 -3.56 -5.72
CA ASN A 45 -8.05 -3.60 -6.17
C ASN A 45 -7.24 -4.76 -5.56
N TRP A 46 -7.75 -5.39 -4.48
CA TRP A 46 -7.07 -6.49 -3.80
C TRP A 46 -6.62 -7.63 -4.73
N LEU A 47 -7.40 -7.95 -5.77
CA LEU A 47 -7.10 -9.03 -6.71
C LEU A 47 -5.75 -8.87 -7.42
N TRP A 48 -5.36 -7.63 -7.74
CA TRP A 48 -4.09 -7.35 -8.40
C TRP A 48 -3.05 -6.77 -7.44
N VAL A 49 -3.46 -6.13 -6.34
CA VAL A 49 -2.53 -5.63 -5.32
C VAL A 49 -1.82 -6.78 -4.60
N LEU A 50 -2.52 -7.86 -4.25
CA LEU A 50 -1.91 -9.00 -3.56
C LEU A 50 -0.79 -9.70 -4.35
N PRO A 51 -0.96 -10.06 -5.65
CA PRO A 51 0.15 -10.62 -6.41
C PRO A 51 1.33 -9.64 -6.53
N CYS A 52 1.07 -8.33 -6.67
CA CYS A 52 2.13 -7.33 -6.65
C CYS A 52 2.85 -7.26 -5.29
N ALA A 53 2.12 -7.38 -4.18
CA ALA A 53 2.69 -7.42 -2.84
C ALA A 53 3.54 -8.68 -2.60
N LEU A 54 3.15 -9.83 -3.16
CA LEU A 54 3.96 -11.04 -3.12
C LEU A 54 5.27 -10.87 -3.89
N ILE A 55 5.21 -10.27 -5.09
CA ILE A 55 6.40 -9.95 -5.89
C ILE A 55 7.32 -8.99 -5.12
N HIS A 56 6.74 -7.96 -4.52
CA HIS A 56 7.44 -7.02 -3.67
C HIS A 56 8.18 -7.70 -2.52
N ASP A 57 7.49 -8.55 -1.75
CA ASP A 57 8.07 -9.23 -0.59
C ASP A 57 9.18 -10.21 -0.98
N LEU A 58 9.00 -10.89 -2.11
CA LEU A 58 9.97 -11.82 -2.64
C LEU A 58 11.24 -11.09 -3.12
N ILE A 59 11.09 -9.96 -3.81
CA ILE A 59 12.22 -9.22 -4.39
C ILE A 59 12.99 -8.45 -3.33
N LEU A 60 12.29 -7.69 -2.46
CA LEU A 60 12.97 -6.80 -1.51
C LEU A 60 13.45 -7.51 -0.25
N TYR A 61 12.72 -8.51 0.23
CA TYR A 61 13.00 -9.12 1.55
C TYR A 61 13.32 -10.60 1.48
N TRP A 62 13.27 -11.22 0.30
CA TRP A 62 13.39 -12.67 0.17
C TRP A 62 12.42 -13.42 1.11
N SER A 63 11.26 -12.81 1.39
CA SER A 63 10.28 -13.32 2.34
C SER A 63 9.03 -13.79 1.59
N PHE A 64 8.45 -14.90 2.05
CA PHE A 64 7.21 -15.42 1.46
C PHE A 64 5.99 -14.74 2.11
N GLY A 65 5.75 -13.49 1.70
CA GLY A 65 4.43 -12.87 1.80
C GLY A 65 4.03 -12.32 3.16
N THR A 66 4.98 -11.89 3.99
CA THR A 66 4.67 -11.32 5.31
C THR A 66 3.82 -10.05 5.19
N MET A 67 4.21 -9.12 4.31
CA MET A 67 3.44 -7.90 4.05
C MET A 67 2.25 -8.17 3.14
N ALA A 68 2.36 -9.13 2.21
CA ALA A 68 1.22 -9.59 1.44
C ALA A 68 0.08 -10.11 2.33
N LEU A 69 0.38 -10.82 3.42
CA LEU A 69 -0.61 -11.29 4.40
C LEU A 69 -1.26 -10.12 5.14
N VAL A 70 -0.48 -9.12 5.57
CA VAL A 70 -1.01 -7.90 6.18
C VAL A 70 -1.96 -7.19 5.22
N LEU A 71 -1.54 -7.00 3.96
CA LEU A 71 -2.36 -6.40 2.90
C LEU A 71 -3.61 -7.23 2.57
N ALA A 72 -3.57 -8.56 2.72
CA ALA A 72 -4.73 -9.42 2.50
C ALA A 72 -5.80 -9.29 3.59
N ILE A 73 -5.42 -8.90 4.81
CA ILE A 73 -6.37 -8.65 5.91
C ILE A 73 -7.14 -7.34 5.70
N ILE A 74 -6.50 -6.33 5.11
CA ILE A 74 -7.10 -5.00 4.89
C ILE A 74 -8.44 -5.05 4.13
N PRO A 75 -8.60 -5.72 2.96
CA PRO A 75 -9.88 -5.76 2.26
C PRO A 75 -10.97 -6.45 3.09
N LEU A 76 -10.64 -7.49 3.87
CA LEU A 76 -11.58 -8.13 4.78
C LEU A 76 -12.04 -7.16 5.88
N ALA A 77 -11.09 -6.46 6.49
CA ALA A 77 -11.38 -5.42 7.49
C ALA A 77 -12.21 -4.27 6.90
N MET A 78 -11.91 -3.86 5.66
CA MET A 78 -12.70 -2.85 4.94
C MET A 78 -14.13 -3.30 4.74
N ILE A 79 -14.39 -4.53 4.28
CA ILE A 79 -15.74 -5.06 4.09
C ILE A 79 -16.51 -5.06 5.41
N TYR A 80 -15.89 -5.56 6.48
CA TYR A 80 -16.53 -5.61 7.80
C TYR A 80 -16.86 -4.21 8.32
N LEU A 81 -15.89 -3.30 8.32
CA LEU A 81 -16.06 -1.97 8.88
C LEU A 81 -16.97 -1.09 8.01
N ASP A 82 -16.91 -1.21 6.68
CA ASP A 82 -17.82 -0.50 5.76
C ASP A 82 -19.27 -0.94 5.99
N HIS A 83 -19.50 -2.20 6.38
CA HIS A 83 -20.84 -2.70 6.70
C HIS A 83 -21.39 -2.13 8.01
N HIS A 84 -20.55 -1.95 9.03
CA HIS A 84 -21.00 -1.52 10.37
C HIS A 84 -20.97 0.00 10.56
N LEU A 85 -20.01 0.69 9.95
CA LEU A 85 -19.74 2.12 10.18
C LEU A 85 -20.01 2.98 8.93
N GLY A 86 -20.25 2.34 7.78
CA GLY A 86 -20.31 3.01 6.49
C GLY A 86 -18.92 3.31 5.90
N ALA A 87 -18.87 3.71 4.63
CA ALA A 87 -17.61 4.04 3.96
C ALA A 87 -17.07 5.39 4.47
N GLY A 88 -16.13 5.34 5.42
CA GLY A 88 -15.58 6.54 6.08
C GLY A 88 -14.07 6.76 5.85
N LEU A 89 -13.67 8.04 5.78
CA LEU A 89 -12.26 8.46 5.79
C LEU A 89 -11.48 7.99 7.05
N PRO A 90 -12.02 8.09 8.28
CA PRO A 90 -11.27 7.72 9.48
C PRO A 90 -10.86 6.25 9.50
N GLN A 91 -11.74 5.37 9.04
CA GLN A 91 -11.47 3.93 8.97
C GLN A 91 -10.29 3.61 8.06
N ARG A 92 -10.21 4.26 6.89
CA ARG A 92 -9.11 4.06 5.93
C ARG A 92 -7.78 4.53 6.50
N ILE A 93 -7.78 5.66 7.22
CA ILE A 93 -6.59 6.17 7.91
C ILE A 93 -6.14 5.19 9.00
N VAL A 94 -7.07 4.66 9.81
CA VAL A 94 -6.73 3.66 10.84
C VAL A 94 -6.11 2.40 10.22
N LEU A 95 -6.69 1.90 9.11
CA LEU A 95 -6.13 0.74 8.41
C LEU A 95 -4.75 1.02 7.80
N MET A 96 -4.54 2.23 7.27
CA MET A 96 -3.23 2.67 6.76
C MET A 96 -2.19 2.70 7.87
N LEU A 97 -2.52 3.31 9.00
CA LEU A 97 -1.65 3.39 10.17
C LEU A 97 -1.35 2.00 10.73
N ALA A 98 -2.36 1.13 10.81
CA ALA A 98 -2.18 -0.25 11.26
C ALA A 98 -1.23 -1.03 10.35
N ALA A 99 -1.39 -0.92 9.02
CA ALA A 99 -0.52 -1.59 8.06
C ALA A 99 0.94 -1.11 8.18
N ILE A 100 1.15 0.20 8.30
CA ILE A 100 2.49 0.80 8.40
C ILE A 100 3.13 0.53 9.77
N ALA A 101 2.35 0.46 10.84
CA ALA A 101 2.85 0.11 12.17
C ALA A 101 3.44 -1.30 12.26
N VAL A 102 3.11 -2.19 11.31
CA VAL A 102 3.74 -3.51 11.21
C VAL A 102 5.16 -3.44 10.67
N LEU A 103 5.51 -2.41 9.87
CA LEU A 103 6.84 -2.31 9.25
C LEU A 103 7.97 -2.34 10.29
N PRO A 104 7.98 -1.51 11.35
CA PRO A 104 9.05 -1.56 12.36
C PRO A 104 9.15 -2.92 13.07
N ALA A 105 8.03 -3.61 13.26
CA ALA A 105 8.02 -4.95 13.86
C ALA A 105 8.67 -6.01 12.95
N LEU A 106 8.74 -5.75 11.64
CA LEU A 106 9.46 -6.56 10.65
C LEU A 106 10.90 -6.10 10.42
N GLY A 107 11.44 -5.24 11.29
CA GLY A 107 12.82 -4.78 11.24
C GLY A 107 13.06 -3.60 10.29
N TRP A 108 12.01 -2.94 9.81
CA TRP A 108 12.15 -1.70 9.05
C TRP A 108 12.56 -0.52 9.91
N ASP A 109 13.34 0.38 9.32
CA ASP A 109 13.68 1.64 9.96
C ASP A 109 12.41 2.49 10.20
N ILE A 110 12.37 3.14 11.36
CA ILE A 110 11.26 4.01 11.74
C ILE A 110 11.18 5.19 10.79
N GLN A 111 12.33 5.75 10.34
CA GLN A 111 12.32 6.86 9.39
C GLN A 111 11.74 6.44 8.05
N ALA A 112 12.15 5.30 7.52
CA ALA A 112 11.59 4.72 6.28
C ALA A 112 10.08 4.47 6.40
N SER A 113 9.62 3.97 7.56
CA SER A 113 8.20 3.74 7.84
C SER A 113 7.38 5.04 7.84
N LEU A 114 7.90 6.10 8.46
CA LEU A 114 7.28 7.42 8.46
C LEU A 114 7.26 8.05 7.07
N LEU A 115 8.35 7.92 6.30
CA LEU A 115 8.40 8.38 4.91
C LEU A 115 7.38 7.64 4.05
N THR A 116 7.22 6.33 4.26
CA THR A 116 6.22 5.50 3.59
C THR A 116 4.80 6.00 3.89
N LEU A 117 4.51 6.36 5.14
CA LEU A 117 3.23 6.98 5.53
C LEU A 117 3.02 8.33 4.85
N CYS A 118 4.02 9.21 4.90
CA CYS A 118 3.98 10.53 4.28
C CYS A 118 3.73 10.47 2.77
N LEU A 119 4.25 9.43 2.11
CA LEU A 119 4.00 9.18 0.69
C LEU A 119 2.62 8.54 0.44
N CYS A 120 2.21 7.60 1.30
CA CYS A 120 0.97 6.84 1.13
C CYS A 120 -0.28 7.74 1.25
N VAL A 121 -0.31 8.67 2.21
CA VAL A 121 -1.45 9.57 2.44
C VAL A 121 -1.85 10.39 1.19
N PRO A 122 -0.96 11.17 0.55
CA PRO A 122 -1.30 11.96 -0.62
C PRO A 122 -1.64 11.07 -1.83
N VAL A 123 -0.93 9.97 -2.03
CA VAL A 123 -1.22 9.01 -3.11
C VAL A 123 -2.63 8.44 -2.95
N TRP A 124 -2.97 7.97 -1.74
CA TRP A 124 -4.30 7.46 -1.44
C TRP A 124 -5.38 8.52 -1.69
N HIS A 125 -5.18 9.75 -1.22
CA HIS A 125 -6.13 10.83 -1.42
C HIS A 125 -6.37 11.12 -2.92
N LEU A 126 -5.30 11.17 -3.73
CA LEU A 126 -5.40 11.37 -5.17
C LEU A 126 -6.14 10.22 -5.87
N LEU A 127 -5.80 8.98 -5.54
CA LEU A 127 -6.44 7.80 -6.13
C LEU A 127 -7.93 7.74 -5.77
N THR A 128 -8.27 8.00 -4.51
CA THR A 128 -9.67 7.99 -4.05
C THR A 128 -10.50 9.03 -4.81
N ARG A 129 -9.94 10.23 -5.05
CA ARG A 129 -10.58 11.26 -5.86
C ARG A 129 -10.78 10.82 -7.31
N GLN A 130 -9.78 10.20 -7.92
CA GLN A 130 -9.89 9.69 -9.30
C GLN A 130 -10.95 8.60 -9.43
N TYR A 131 -11.03 7.66 -8.48
CA TYR A 131 -12.06 6.63 -8.48
C TYR A 131 -13.46 7.22 -8.26
N ALA A 132 -13.61 8.23 -7.40
CA ALA A 132 -14.88 8.93 -7.22
C ALA A 132 -15.34 9.64 -8.51
N GLN A 133 -14.42 10.25 -9.26
CA GLN A 133 -14.73 10.89 -10.55
C GLN A 133 -15.10 9.90 -11.66
N GLN A 134 -14.59 8.66 -11.61
CA GLN A 134 -14.93 7.62 -12.59
C GLN A 134 -16.29 6.96 -12.33
N ALA A 135 -16.82 7.09 -11.11
CA ALA A 135 -18.09 6.49 -10.71
C ALA A 135 -19.30 7.43 -10.87
N ALA A 136 -19.05 8.73 -11.09
CA ALA A 136 -20.07 9.76 -11.34
C ALA A 136 -20.34 9.92 -12.85
#